data_AF-A0A5V2R549-F1
#
_entry.id   AF-A0A5V2R549-F1
#
_cell.length_a   1.000
_cell.length_b   1.000
_cell.length_c   1.000
_cell.angle_alpha   90.00
_cell.angle_beta   90.00
_cell.angle_gamma   90.00
#
_symmetry.space_group_name_H-M   'P 1'
#
loop_
_entity.id
_entity.type
_entity.pdbx_description
1 polymer ?
#
loop_
_entity_poly.entity_id
_entity_poly.type
_entity_poly.pdbx_seq_one_letter_code
_entity_poly.pdbx_strand_id
1 'polypeptide(L)'
;MTRLTEIYNRLDVIDELIELQKPYFFHGQIIIDQVTELIGYVEHLTAVIWERQRRHRLTDFEVRYILPALDEIYILMGERLSKGKNPVIG
;
A
#
# COMPACT_ATOMS: atom_id res chain seq x y z
N MET A 1 40.00 29.39 3.07
CA MET A 1 38.61 29.53 3.61
C MET A 1 37.54 29.31 2.54
N THR A 2 37.76 29.71 1.29
CA THR A 2 36.75 29.72 0.21
C THR A 2 36.11 28.35 -0.11
N ARG A 3 36.91 27.27 -0.15
CA ARG A 3 36.39 25.91 -0.43
C ARG A 3 35.43 25.37 0.63
N LEU A 4 35.63 25.71 1.90
CA LEU A 4 34.77 25.26 3.00
C LEU A 4 33.41 25.96 2.92
N THR A 5 33.40 27.26 2.65
CA THR A 5 32.17 28.04 2.43
C THR A 5 31.37 27.51 1.25
N GLU A 6 32.04 27.11 0.17
CA GLU A 6 31.40 26.51 -1.00
C GLU A 6 30.77 25.14 -0.70
N ILE A 7 31.41 24.34 0.14
CA ILE A 7 30.88 23.05 0.62
C ILE A 7 29.63 23.30 1.48
N TYR A 8 29.68 24.24 2.42
CA TYR A 8 28.52 24.57 3.25
C TYR A 8 27.34 25.10 2.45
N ASN A 9 27.57 26.01 1.48
CA ASN A 9 26.51 26.49 0.61
C ASN A 9 25.88 25.38 -0.24
N ARG A 10 26.68 24.40 -0.69
CA ARG A 10 26.15 23.24 -1.42
C ARG A 10 25.32 22.31 -0.52
N LEU A 11 25.71 22.16 0.74
CA LEU A 11 24.95 21.39 1.72
C LEU A 11 23.62 22.07 2.05
N ASP A 12 23.60 23.39 2.24
CA ASP A 12 22.37 24.17 2.46
C ASP A 12 21.37 24.01 1.31
N VAL A 13 21.85 24.06 0.07
CA VAL A 13 21.01 23.84 -1.12
C VAL A 13 20.48 22.41 -1.17
N ILE A 14 21.26 21.42 -0.74
CA ILE A 14 20.80 20.02 -0.66
C ILE A 14 19.71 19.88 0.43
N ASP A 15 19.89 20.52 1.59
CA ASP A 15 18.90 20.49 2.66
C ASP A 15 17.59 21.19 2.24
N GLU A 16 17.66 22.32 1.53
CA GLU A 16 16.48 22.98 0.94
C GLU A 16 15.79 22.09 -0.11
N LEU A 17 16.54 21.37 -0.94
CA LEU A 17 16.00 20.44 -1.93
C LEU A 17 15.34 19.22 -1.28
N ILE A 18 15.86 18.76 -0.13
CA ILE A 18 15.27 17.69 0.68
C ILE A 18 13.98 18.17 1.35
N GLU A 19 13.96 19.38 1.92
CA GLU A 19 12.75 20.03 2.47
C GLU A 19 11.66 20.21 1.40
N LEU A 20 12.04 20.59 0.18
CA LEU A 20 11.13 20.69 -0.97
C LEU A 20 10.57 19.34 -1.44
N GLN A 21 11.29 18.23 -1.22
CA GLN A 21 10.80 16.87 -1.52
C GLN A 21 9.93 16.26 -0.41
N LYS A 22 10.02 16.74 0.85
CA LYS A 22 9.21 16.23 1.97
C LYS A 22 7.70 16.11 1.69
N PRO A 23 7.00 17.07 1.06
CA PRO A 23 5.56 16.90 0.78
C PRO A 23 5.28 15.69 -0.12
N TYR A 24 6.14 15.40 -1.10
CA TYR A 24 5.98 14.24 -1.98
C TYR A 24 6.30 12.91 -1.28
N PHE A 25 7.29 12.91 -0.36
CA PHE A 25 7.60 11.74 0.46
C PHE A 25 6.49 11.44 1.48
N PHE A 26 5.91 12.48 2.08
CA PHE A 26 4.80 12.37 3.03
C PHE A 26 3.52 11.88 2.34
N HIS A 27 3.25 12.34 1.11
CA HIS A 27 2.16 11.80 0.31
C HIS A 27 2.38 10.33 -0.06
N GLY A 28 3.62 9.92 -0.36
CA GLY A 28 3.96 8.51 -0.56
C GLY A 28 3.63 7.65 0.66
N GLN A 29 4.03 8.10 1.86
CA GLN A 29 3.75 7.38 3.10
C GLN A 29 2.24 7.34 3.41
N ILE A 30 1.51 8.45 3.25
CA ILE A 30 0.05 8.49 3.45
C ILE A 30 -0.66 7.49 2.52
N ILE A 31 -0.25 7.42 1.25
CA ILE A 31 -0.84 6.48 0.28
C ILE A 31 -0.52 5.04 0.68
N ILE A 32 0.72 4.76 1.11
CA ILE A 32 1.12 3.43 1.59
C ILE A 32 0.31 3.04 2.84
N ASP A 33 0.14 3.95 3.79
CA ASP A 33 -0.61 3.72 5.02
C ASP A 33 -2.09 3.45 4.72
N GLN A 34 -2.71 4.25 3.83
CA GLN A 34 -4.10 4.05 3.39
C GLN A 34 -4.30 2.73 2.64
N VAL A 35 -3.34 2.34 1.79
CA VAL A 35 -3.38 1.04 1.10
C VAL A 35 -3.22 -0.10 2.10
N THR A 36 -2.34 0.05 3.09
CA THR A 36 -2.13 -0.95 4.16
C THR A 36 -3.38 -1.12 5.02
N GLU A 37 -4.03 -0.02 5.40
CA GLU A 37 -5.29 -0.03 6.15
C GLU A 37 -6.40 -0.73 5.35
N LEU A 38 -6.50 -0.44 4.05
CA LEU A 38 -7.47 -1.06 3.16
C LEU A 38 -7.24 -2.58 3.03
N ILE A 39 -5.98 -3.01 2.90
CA ILE A 39 -5.61 -4.43 2.87
C ILE A 39 -6.06 -5.11 4.17
N GLY A 40 -5.74 -4.53 5.33
CA GLY A 40 -6.13 -5.08 6.63
C GLY A 40 -7.64 -5.18 6.81
N TYR A 41 -8.40 -4.21 6.31
CA TYR A 41 -9.86 -4.25 6.33
C TYR A 41 -10.42 -5.39 5.46
N VAL A 42 -9.88 -5.58 4.24
CA VAL A 42 -10.29 -6.66 3.34
C VAL A 42 -9.95 -8.03 3.93
N GLU A 43 -8.79 -8.19 4.55
CA GLU A 43 -8.40 -9.42 5.26
C GLU A 43 -9.37 -9.73 6.41
N HIS A 44 -9.74 -8.71 7.20
CA HIS A 44 -10.71 -8.87 8.27
C HIS A 44 -12.08 -9.32 7.75
N LEU A 45 -12.61 -8.67 6.71
CA LEU A 45 -13.88 -9.06 6.09
C LEU A 45 -13.83 -10.49 5.56
N THR A 46 -12.72 -10.87 4.92
CA THR A 46 -12.51 -12.23 4.41
C THR A 46 -12.58 -13.25 5.55
N ALA A 47 -11.90 -13.00 6.68
CA ALA A 47 -11.94 -13.87 7.84
C ALA A 47 -13.36 -14.01 8.44
N VAL A 48 -14.12 -12.91 8.51
CA VAL A 48 -15.52 -12.93 8.97
C VAL A 48 -16.40 -13.77 8.05
N ILE A 49 -16.27 -13.59 6.74
CA ILE A 49 -17.02 -14.36 5.73
C ILE A 49 -16.64 -15.84 5.78
N TRP A 50 -15.35 -16.17 5.91
CA TRP A 50 -14.88 -17.54 6.08
C TRP A 50 -15.44 -18.22 7.34
N GLU A 51 -15.45 -17.54 8.48
CA GLU A 51 -16.01 -18.10 9.70
C GLU A 51 -17.52 -18.30 9.60
N ARG A 52 -18.24 -17.38 8.92
CA ARG A 52 -19.67 -17.55 8.62
C ARG A 52 -19.91 -18.72 7.67
N GLN A 53 -19.08 -18.89 6.65
CA GLN A 53 -19.11 -20.02 5.74
C GLN A 53 -18.92 -21.34 6.47
N ARG A 54 -17.89 -21.42 7.33
CA ARG A 54 -17.57 -22.60 8.14
C ARG A 54 -18.71 -23.01 9.07
N ARG A 55 -19.49 -22.04 9.53
CA ARG A 55 -20.68 -22.25 10.38
C ARG A 55 -21.97 -22.43 9.58
N HIS A 56 -21.93 -22.47 8.25
CA HIS A 56 -23.10 -22.50 7.35
C HIS A 56 -24.09 -21.35 7.61
N ARG A 57 -23.58 -20.16 7.96
CA ARG A 57 -24.34 -18.95 8.28
C ARG A 57 -24.19 -17.83 7.26
N LEU A 58 -23.75 -18.17 6.04
CA LEU A 58 -23.75 -17.19 4.96
C LEU A 58 -25.19 -16.94 4.51
N THR A 59 -25.50 -15.67 4.34
CA THR A 59 -26.75 -15.25 3.72
C THR A 59 -26.66 -15.36 2.19
N ASP A 60 -27.80 -15.55 1.53
CA ASP A 60 -27.85 -15.57 0.05
C ASP A 60 -27.28 -14.29 -0.57
N PHE A 61 -27.42 -13.16 0.14
CA PHE A 61 -26.81 -11.89 -0.24
C PHE A 61 -25.27 -11.94 -0.21
N GLU A 62 -24.69 -12.47 0.87
CA GLU A 62 -23.23 -12.60 0.99
C GLU A 62 -22.66 -13.56 -0.06
N VAL A 63 -23.34 -14.68 -0.32
CA VAL A 63 -22.93 -15.64 -1.36
C VAL A 63 -22.98 -15.00 -2.75
N ARG A 64 -24.02 -14.22 -3.04
CA ARG A 64 -24.24 -13.68 -4.38
C ARG A 64 -23.42 -12.44 -4.70
N TYR A 65 -23.11 -11.62 -3.71
CA TYR A 65 -22.51 -10.29 -3.95
C TYR A 65 -21.20 -10.06 -3.20
N ILE A 66 -21.05 -10.57 -1.97
CA ILE A 66 -19.88 -10.27 -1.13
C ILE A 66 -18.72 -11.22 -1.44
N LEU A 67 -19.00 -12.52 -1.54
CA LEU A 67 -17.98 -13.54 -1.86
C LEU A 67 -17.30 -13.30 -3.21
N PRO A 68 -18.04 -13.07 -4.31
CA PRO A 68 -17.42 -12.79 -5.61
C PRO A 68 -16.60 -11.50 -5.62
N ALA A 69 -17.08 -10.45 -4.93
CA ALA A 69 -16.37 -9.18 -4.86
C ALA A 69 -15.06 -9.28 -4.06
N LEU A 70 -15.05 -10.05 -2.96
CA LEU A 70 -13.84 -10.31 -2.19
C LEU A 70 -12.81 -11.10 -3.01
N ASP A 71 -13.26 -12.09 -3.80
CA ASP A 71 -12.38 -12.87 -4.66
C ASP A 71 -11.73 -12.01 -5.76
N GLU A 72 -12.51 -11.14 -6.41
CA GLU A 72 -12.02 -10.19 -7.40
C GLU A 72 -10.99 -9.21 -6.80
N ILE A 73 -11.27 -8.67 -5.61
CA ILE A 73 -10.34 -7.79 -4.89
C ILE A 73 -9.04 -8.52 -4.55
N TYR A 74 -9.11 -9.78 -4.11
CA TYR A 74 -7.94 -10.58 -3.78
C TYR A 74 -7.06 -10.85 -5.01
N ILE A 75 -7.67 -11.19 -6.15
CA ILE A 75 -6.97 -11.38 -7.43
C ILE A 75 -6.28 -10.08 -7.87
N LEU A 76 -7.01 -8.95 -7.82
CA LEU A 76 -6.47 -7.64 -8.20
C LEU A 76 -5.32 -7.21 -7.28
N MET A 77 -5.42 -7.43 -5.98
CA MET A 77 -4.32 -7.16 -5.03
C MET A 77 -3.12 -8.06 -5.32
N GLY A 78 -3.34 -9.36 -5.53
CA GLY A 78 -2.28 -10.32 -5.89
C GLY A 78 -1.54 -9.94 -7.17
N GLU A 79 -2.24 -9.51 -8.21
CA GLU A 79 -1.63 -9.01 -9.44
C GLU A 79 -0.84 -7.72 -9.24
N ARG A 80 -1.39 -6.76 -8.50
CA ARG A 80 -0.74 -5.45 -8.24
C ARG A 80 0.53 -5.61 -7.41
N LEU A 81 0.52 -6.49 -6.41
CA LEU A 81 1.69 -6.81 -5.59
C LEU A 81 2.73 -7.63 -6.36
N SER A 82 2.30 -8.52 -7.25
CA SER A 82 3.20 -9.32 -8.09
C SER A 82 3.87 -8.48 -9.20
N LYS A 83 3.16 -7.49 -9.78
CA LYS A 83 3.73 -6.56 -10.78
C LYS A 83 4.76 -5.59 -10.20
N GLY A 84 4.80 -5.40 -8.87
CA GLY A 84 5.85 -4.66 -8.16
C GLY A 84 7.10 -5.50 -7.84
N LYS A 85 7.02 -6.83 -7.89
CA LYS A 85 8.20 -7.71 -7.89
C LYS A 85 8.75 -7.76 -9.31
N ASN A 86 9.77 -6.94 -9.58
CA ASN A 86 10.64 -7.14 -10.73
C ASN A 86 11.01 -8.64 -10.80
N PRO A 87 10.95 -9.32 -11.96
CA PRO A 87 11.40 -10.69 -12.04
C PRO A 87 12.89 -10.70 -11.67
N VAL A 88 13.22 -11.36 -10.56
CA VAL A 88 14.61 -11.72 -10.30
C VAL A 88 14.95 -12.70 -11.40
N ILE A 89 15.70 -12.19 -12.36
CA ILE A 89 16.24 -12.88 -13.51
C ILE A 89 17.05 -14.06 -12.96
N GLY A 90 16.63 -15.27 -13.30
CA GLY A 90 17.38 -16.52 -13.09
C GLY A 90 17.68 -17.15 -14.43
#